data_AF-A0A0S8FE71-F1
#
_entry.id   AF-A0A0S8FE71-F1
#
_cell.length_a   1.000
_cell.length_b   1.000
_cell.length_c   1.000
_cell.angle_alpha   90.00
_cell.angle_beta   90.00
_cell.angle_gamma   90.00
#
_symmetry.space_group_name_H-M   'P 1'
#
loop_
_entity.id
_entity.type
_entity.pdbx_description
1 polymer ?
#
loop_
_entity_poly.entity_id
_entity_poly.type
_entity_poly.pdbx_seq_one_letter_code
_entity_poly.pdbx_strand_id
1 'polypeptide(L)'
;AMLRPEANVLMANYWHFVNGYWGMLRGPRLPEERSWPWRKMPAFYLYRLWGQHFGDELVDVEAAGPRLDFEGVVSTRPAYGDGGLPEGVEPDANLLKGAPFRIGSGNGWRSDLNDEGHLVLELQGLTGEAYPLLTTIRPLRPGAYVLSFTGRTQGNPARGNFGLGLADDRGWEATHSANAVDGVGDAADWTTFSGELMTLPDCTGLHLVWRLVAGDEPRSGRIEIRELRVSPAPSFPAYAAVTSAASLAADGRTLYLIVFNKHHAADIEAEVAVEGFPVAAARAWTVTGPSLDALNLEEEQVREVESGVEVEGVGADGFCRTFPARSMTAIELTRAD
;
A
#
# COMPACT_ATOMS: atom_id res chain seq x y z
N ALA A 1 -2.44 -10.41 -13.41
CA ALA A 1 -1.01 -10.64 -13.09
C ALA A 1 -0.79 -11.94 -12.31
N MET A 2 -1.34 -12.11 -11.09
CA MET A 2 -1.07 -13.31 -10.27
C MET A 2 -1.70 -14.61 -10.80
N LEU A 3 -2.78 -14.54 -11.58
CA LEU A 3 -3.41 -15.71 -12.21
C LEU A 3 -2.69 -16.18 -13.47
N ARG A 4 -1.74 -15.40 -14.00
CA ARG A 4 -1.00 -15.80 -15.21
C ARG A 4 -0.01 -16.92 -14.86
N PRO A 5 0.07 -18.01 -15.64
CA PRO A 5 0.98 -19.12 -15.33
C PRO A 5 2.43 -18.70 -15.11
N GLU A 6 2.90 -17.67 -15.83
CA GLU A 6 4.28 -17.16 -15.75
C GLU A 6 4.60 -16.51 -14.40
N ALA A 7 3.57 -16.13 -13.62
CA ALA A 7 3.75 -15.59 -12.28
C ALA A 7 4.24 -16.65 -11.28
N ASN A 8 4.22 -17.95 -11.63
CA ASN A 8 4.64 -19.07 -10.80
C ASN A 8 4.03 -19.06 -9.38
N VAL A 9 2.78 -18.60 -9.27
CA VAL A 9 2.04 -18.57 -8.01
C VAL A 9 1.37 -19.93 -7.80
N LEU A 10 1.87 -20.70 -6.82
CA LEU A 10 1.30 -22.02 -6.49
C LEU A 10 -0.12 -21.91 -5.91
N MET A 11 -0.37 -20.92 -5.06
CA MET A 11 -1.65 -20.73 -4.38
C MET A 11 -1.78 -19.30 -3.87
N ALA A 12 -2.99 -18.75 -3.94
CA ALA A 12 -3.42 -17.59 -3.16
C ALA A 12 -4.50 -18.05 -2.18
N ASN A 13 -4.38 -17.66 -0.91
CA ASN A 13 -5.33 -18.08 0.14
C ASN A 13 -5.85 -16.87 0.92
N TYR A 14 -7.18 -16.84 1.11
CA TYR A 14 -7.80 -15.94 2.07
C TYR A 14 -7.96 -16.66 3.41
N TRP A 15 -7.09 -16.35 4.36
CA TRP A 15 -6.96 -17.13 5.59
C TRP A 15 -7.94 -16.72 6.71
N HIS A 16 -8.58 -15.56 6.61
CA HIS A 16 -9.54 -15.08 7.61
C HIS A 16 -10.98 -15.55 7.33
N PHE A 17 -11.28 -16.84 7.53
CA PHE A 17 -12.64 -17.33 7.29
C PHE A 17 -13.64 -16.91 8.38
N VAL A 18 -13.37 -17.24 9.65
CA VAL A 18 -14.27 -16.96 10.80
C VAL A 18 -13.62 -15.97 11.74
N ASN A 19 -14.42 -15.02 12.23
CA ASN A 19 -14.09 -14.10 13.34
C ASN A 19 -12.73 -13.39 13.19
N GLY A 20 -12.79 -12.16 12.70
CA GLY A 20 -11.63 -11.25 12.63
C GLY A 20 -12.10 -9.90 12.13
N TYR A 21 -11.20 -8.92 12.06
CA TYR A 21 -11.52 -7.64 11.42
C TYR A 21 -11.85 -7.87 9.93
N TRP A 22 -11.13 -8.78 9.27
CA TRP A 22 -11.32 -9.19 7.87
C TRP A 22 -12.02 -10.56 7.69
N GLY A 23 -12.77 -11.05 8.69
CA GLY A 23 -13.41 -12.37 8.60
C GLY A 23 -14.52 -12.43 7.54
N MET A 24 -14.63 -13.52 6.77
CA MET A 24 -15.79 -13.74 5.86
C MET A 24 -17.09 -13.99 6.64
N LEU A 25 -16.99 -14.70 7.77
CA LEU A 25 -18.09 -14.95 8.68
C LEU A 25 -17.79 -14.34 10.04
N ARG A 26 -18.80 -13.70 10.63
CA ARG A 26 -18.73 -13.19 12.00
C ARG A 26 -19.85 -13.80 12.83
N GLY A 27 -19.50 -14.33 13.98
CA GLY A 27 -20.43 -14.92 14.91
C GLY A 27 -19.93 -14.77 16.36
N PRO A 28 -20.51 -15.55 17.29
CA PRO A 28 -20.08 -15.58 18.67
C PRO A 28 -18.58 -15.89 18.80
N ARG A 29 -17.86 -15.13 19.63
CA ARG A 29 -16.45 -15.35 20.01
C ARG A 29 -16.32 -15.85 21.43
N LEU A 30 -17.25 -15.45 22.30
CA LEU A 30 -17.26 -15.83 23.71
C LEU A 30 -18.54 -16.62 24.07
N PRO A 31 -18.52 -17.45 25.13
CA PRO A 31 -19.69 -18.23 25.56
C PRO A 31 -20.96 -17.39 25.80
N GLU A 32 -20.80 -16.18 26.32
CA GLU A 32 -21.85 -15.20 26.56
C GLU A 32 -22.42 -14.58 25.28
N GLU A 33 -21.68 -14.62 24.17
CA GLU A 33 -22.11 -14.13 22.86
C GLU A 33 -22.89 -15.19 22.07
N ARG A 34 -23.18 -16.38 22.64
CA ARG A 34 -23.85 -17.49 21.94
C ARG A 34 -25.18 -17.11 21.27
N SER A 35 -25.84 -16.06 21.73
CA SER A 35 -27.08 -15.52 21.14
C SER A 35 -26.84 -14.68 19.88
N TRP A 36 -25.60 -14.30 19.57
CA TRP A 36 -25.28 -13.49 18.40
C TRP A 36 -25.46 -14.31 17.12
N PRO A 37 -26.23 -13.82 16.14
CA PRO A 37 -26.40 -14.54 14.88
C PRO A 37 -25.09 -14.56 14.10
N TRP A 38 -24.91 -15.63 13.32
CA TRP A 38 -23.87 -15.67 12.30
C TRP A 38 -24.22 -14.71 11.17
N ARG A 39 -23.24 -13.92 10.75
CA ARG A 39 -23.38 -12.91 9.70
C ARG A 39 -22.33 -13.14 8.62
N LYS A 40 -22.76 -12.99 7.37
CA LYS A 40 -21.88 -13.00 6.20
C LYS A 40 -21.33 -11.60 6.01
N MET A 41 -20.02 -11.46 6.02
CA MET A 41 -19.32 -10.20 5.80
C MET A 41 -19.10 -9.95 4.30
N PRO A 42 -18.78 -8.72 3.86
CA PRO A 42 -18.59 -8.38 2.45
C PRO A 42 -17.73 -9.38 1.66
N ALA A 43 -16.60 -9.81 2.24
CA ALA A 43 -15.70 -10.79 1.61
C ALA A 43 -16.39 -12.12 1.27
N PHE A 44 -17.33 -12.60 2.10
CA PHE A 44 -18.07 -13.84 1.85
C PHE A 44 -18.78 -13.81 0.49
N TYR A 45 -19.44 -12.70 0.18
CA TYR A 45 -20.21 -12.56 -1.06
C TYR A 45 -19.31 -12.58 -2.29
N LEU A 46 -18.16 -11.90 -2.22
CA LEU A 46 -17.17 -11.89 -3.30
C LEU A 46 -16.59 -13.30 -3.53
N TYR A 47 -16.12 -13.97 -2.48
CA TYR A 47 -15.54 -15.30 -2.62
C TYR A 47 -16.56 -16.37 -3.00
N ARG A 48 -17.83 -16.22 -2.58
CA ARG A 48 -18.91 -17.10 -3.03
C ARG A 48 -19.10 -17.00 -4.54
N LEU A 49 -19.27 -15.79 -5.07
CA LEU A 49 -19.43 -15.60 -6.51
C LEU A 49 -18.19 -16.09 -7.28
N TRP A 50 -16.98 -15.78 -6.79
CA TRP A 50 -15.75 -16.29 -7.39
C TRP A 50 -15.73 -17.83 -7.44
N GLY A 51 -16.09 -18.51 -6.35
CA GLY A 51 -16.09 -19.97 -6.30
C GLY A 51 -17.23 -20.63 -7.11
N GLN A 52 -18.31 -19.90 -7.39
CA GLN A 52 -19.47 -20.41 -8.14
C GLN A 52 -19.36 -20.16 -9.64
N HIS A 53 -18.65 -19.11 -10.05
CA HIS A 53 -18.60 -18.62 -11.42
C HIS A 53 -17.16 -18.50 -11.92
N PHE A 54 -16.38 -19.56 -11.75
CA PHE A 54 -15.03 -19.66 -12.29
C PHE A 54 -14.77 -21.11 -12.69
N GLY A 55 -14.39 -21.30 -13.96
CA GLY A 55 -14.21 -22.60 -14.60
C GLY A 55 -12.84 -23.21 -14.36
N ASP A 56 -12.57 -24.25 -15.15
CA ASP A 56 -11.41 -25.12 -15.02
C ASP A 56 -10.19 -24.62 -15.80
N GLU A 57 -10.42 -23.93 -16.92
CA GLU A 57 -9.38 -23.42 -17.81
C GLU A 57 -9.33 -21.89 -17.77
N LEU A 58 -8.16 -21.31 -17.53
CA LEU A 58 -7.99 -19.85 -17.59
C LEU A 58 -8.06 -19.37 -19.04
N VAL A 59 -8.86 -18.33 -19.27
CA VAL A 59 -8.97 -17.67 -20.57
C VAL A 59 -8.29 -16.32 -20.46
N ASP A 60 -7.55 -15.94 -21.50
CA ASP A 60 -6.92 -14.62 -21.53
C ASP A 60 -7.98 -13.53 -21.53
N VAL A 61 -7.71 -12.46 -20.79
CA VAL A 61 -8.61 -11.32 -20.69
C VAL A 61 -7.80 -10.06 -20.48
N GLU A 62 -8.14 -9.05 -21.28
CA GLU A 62 -7.62 -7.71 -21.14
C GLU A 62 -8.74 -6.78 -20.69
N ALA A 63 -8.42 -5.89 -19.75
CA ALA A 63 -9.32 -4.84 -19.31
C ALA A 63 -8.61 -3.50 -19.49
N ALA A 64 -9.23 -2.62 -20.26
CA ALA A 64 -8.83 -1.22 -20.40
C ALA A 64 -9.92 -0.34 -19.79
N GLY A 65 -9.51 0.79 -19.20
CA GLY A 65 -10.47 1.71 -18.60
C GLY A 65 -9.79 2.82 -17.82
N PRO A 66 -10.59 3.61 -17.08
CA PRO A 66 -10.08 4.67 -16.22
C PRO A 66 -9.04 4.13 -15.25
N ARG A 67 -8.08 4.98 -14.91
CA ARG A 67 -7.06 4.68 -13.90
C ARG A 67 -7.33 5.56 -12.69
N LEU A 68 -7.06 5.02 -11.52
CA LEU A 68 -7.34 5.64 -10.24
C LEU A 68 -6.01 5.95 -9.57
N ASP A 69 -5.86 7.22 -9.22
CA ASP A 69 -4.81 7.66 -8.34
C ASP A 69 -5.09 7.15 -6.91
N PHE A 70 -4.02 6.90 -6.17
CA PHE A 70 -4.08 6.55 -4.76
C PHE A 70 -2.91 7.18 -4.05
N GLU A 71 -3.22 7.88 -2.96
CA GLU A 71 -2.26 8.67 -2.21
C GLU A 71 -1.28 7.86 -1.37
N GLY A 72 -1.49 6.54 -1.28
CA GLY A 72 -0.75 5.71 -0.34
C GLY A 72 -1.46 5.71 1.02
N VAL A 73 -1.26 4.63 1.78
CA VAL A 73 -1.69 4.57 3.17
C VAL A 73 -0.84 3.56 3.91
N VAL A 74 -0.44 3.90 5.14
CA VAL A 74 0.47 3.08 5.95
C VAL A 74 1.74 2.77 5.14
N SER A 75 2.09 1.49 4.95
CA SER A 75 3.26 1.04 4.18
C SER A 75 2.96 0.79 2.70
N THR A 76 1.79 1.23 2.22
CA THR A 76 1.41 1.10 0.81
C THR A 76 1.77 2.38 0.09
N ARG A 77 2.70 2.28 -0.87
CA ARG A 77 3.14 3.43 -1.65
C ARG A 77 2.02 4.04 -2.49
N PRO A 78 2.11 5.35 -2.79
CA PRO A 78 1.21 6.00 -3.71
C PRO A 78 1.29 5.42 -5.13
N ALA A 79 0.20 5.61 -5.86
CA ALA A 79 0.05 5.28 -7.27
C ALA A 79 -0.56 6.49 -8.00
N TYR A 80 0.14 7.06 -8.97
CA TYR A 80 -0.29 8.28 -9.67
C TYR A 80 0.00 8.20 -11.15
N GLY A 81 -0.93 8.64 -12.01
CA GLY A 81 -0.75 8.75 -13.46
C GLY A 81 -0.06 7.53 -14.07
N ASP A 82 1.04 7.75 -14.81
CA ASP A 82 1.86 6.67 -15.38
C ASP A 82 2.96 6.16 -14.44
N GLY A 83 3.04 6.69 -13.23
CA GLY A 83 4.04 6.36 -12.22
C GLY A 83 5.36 7.10 -12.42
N GLY A 84 6.38 6.69 -11.68
CA GLY A 84 7.71 7.26 -11.77
C GLY A 84 8.00 8.29 -10.68
N LEU A 85 8.99 9.14 -10.92
CA LEU A 85 9.39 10.18 -9.97
C LEU A 85 8.50 11.41 -10.11
N PRO A 86 8.39 12.24 -9.06
CA PRO A 86 7.77 13.55 -9.20
C PRO A 86 8.40 14.33 -10.36
N GLU A 87 7.58 15.05 -11.14
CA GLU A 87 8.04 15.81 -12.30
C GLU A 87 9.17 16.79 -11.92
N GLY A 88 10.24 16.80 -12.72
CA GLY A 88 11.41 17.65 -12.51
C GLY A 88 12.38 17.15 -11.44
N VAL A 89 12.19 15.94 -10.89
CA VAL A 89 13.13 15.35 -9.94
C VAL A 89 13.97 14.26 -10.60
N GLU A 90 15.29 14.42 -10.53
CA GLU A 90 16.25 13.44 -11.01
C GLU A 90 16.28 12.19 -10.10
N PRO A 91 16.27 10.95 -10.65
CA PRO A 91 16.31 9.71 -9.87
C PRO A 91 17.44 9.62 -8.86
N ASP A 92 18.61 10.15 -9.24
CA ASP A 92 19.82 10.11 -8.42
C ASP A 92 20.07 11.41 -7.66
N ALA A 93 19.07 12.30 -7.59
CA ALA A 93 19.19 13.54 -6.81
C ALA A 93 19.44 13.22 -5.34
N ASN A 94 20.51 13.81 -4.78
CA ASN A 94 20.63 13.95 -3.34
C ASN A 94 20.10 15.33 -2.94
N LEU A 95 18.92 15.36 -2.31
CA LEU A 95 18.25 16.58 -1.84
C LEU A 95 19.02 17.30 -0.73
N LEU A 96 20.06 16.67 -0.18
CA LEU A 96 20.97 17.27 0.80
C LEU A 96 22.20 17.92 0.16
N LYS A 97 22.38 17.83 -1.16
CA LYS A 97 23.57 18.38 -1.83
C LYS A 97 23.63 19.90 -1.63
N GLY A 98 24.65 20.36 -0.89
CA GLY A 98 24.84 21.78 -0.56
C GLY A 98 23.95 22.30 0.56
N ALA A 99 23.17 21.43 1.23
CA ALA A 99 22.37 21.83 2.37
C ALA A 99 23.29 22.13 3.58
N PRO A 100 23.07 23.25 4.30
CA PRO A 100 23.82 23.52 5.51
C PRO A 100 23.37 22.58 6.63
N PHE A 101 24.34 21.99 7.33
CA PHE A 101 24.10 21.22 8.54
C PHE A 101 24.20 22.11 9.77
N ARG A 102 23.23 21.96 10.67
CA ARG A 102 23.20 22.59 11.98
C ARG A 102 23.97 21.71 12.94
N ILE A 103 25.07 22.27 13.42
CA ILE A 103 25.96 21.65 14.39
C ILE A 103 25.69 22.25 15.77
N GLY A 104 25.80 21.45 16.82
CA GLY A 104 25.46 21.90 18.17
C GLY A 104 25.59 20.81 19.23
N SER A 105 25.21 21.16 20.44
CA SER A 105 25.24 20.28 21.59
C SER A 105 24.02 20.47 22.48
N GLY A 106 23.70 19.45 23.26
CA GLY A 106 22.68 19.49 24.29
C GLY A 106 23.07 18.63 25.48
N ASN A 107 22.10 18.29 26.33
CA ASN A 107 22.37 17.44 27.48
C ASN A 107 22.83 16.05 27.04
N GLY A 108 24.09 15.72 27.30
CA GLY A 108 24.69 14.42 27.01
C GLY A 108 24.99 14.12 25.53
N TRP A 109 24.89 15.11 24.63
CA TRP A 109 25.24 14.91 23.21
C TRP A 109 25.90 16.14 22.58
N ARG A 110 26.79 15.90 21.60
CA ARG A 110 27.38 16.93 20.73
C ARG A 110 27.47 16.40 19.31
N SER A 111 26.87 17.11 18.36
CA SER A 111 27.04 16.85 16.93
C SER A 111 28.15 17.74 16.36
N ASP A 112 28.86 17.28 15.33
CA ASP A 112 29.84 18.04 14.55
C ASP A 112 29.98 17.49 13.11
N LEU A 113 30.75 18.19 12.27
CA LEU A 113 31.32 17.65 11.03
C LEU A 113 32.82 17.45 11.23
N ASN A 114 33.35 16.28 10.88
CA ASN A 114 34.81 16.08 10.87
C ASN A 114 35.45 16.68 9.61
N ASP A 115 36.79 16.63 9.54
CA ASP A 115 37.57 17.16 8.40
C ASP A 115 37.24 16.47 7.05
N GLU A 116 36.67 15.27 7.08
CA GLU A 116 36.22 14.51 5.91
C GLU A 116 34.77 14.84 5.51
N GLY A 117 34.08 15.71 6.26
CA GLY A 117 32.68 16.07 6.05
C GLY A 117 31.67 15.04 6.56
N HIS A 118 32.09 14.07 7.38
CA HIS A 118 31.21 13.12 8.03
C HIS A 118 30.48 13.79 9.20
N LEU A 119 29.20 13.47 9.36
CA LEU A 119 28.43 13.84 10.55
C LEU A 119 28.91 12.99 11.72
N VAL A 120 29.33 13.64 12.79
CA VAL A 120 29.78 12.99 14.02
C VAL A 120 28.82 13.35 15.14
N LEU A 121 28.53 12.38 16.00
CA LEU A 121 27.77 12.56 17.22
C LEU A 121 28.52 11.93 18.39
N GLU A 122 28.94 12.74 19.34
CA GLU A 122 29.50 12.31 20.61
C GLU A 122 28.38 12.23 21.66
N LEU A 123 28.23 11.07 22.29
CA LEU A 123 27.34 10.84 23.43
C LEU A 123 28.17 10.79 24.71
N GLN A 124 27.76 11.58 25.71
CA GLN A 124 28.43 11.70 27.01
C GLN A 124 27.40 11.62 28.13
N GLY A 125 27.02 10.40 28.48
CA GLY A 125 26.02 10.14 29.52
C GLY A 125 24.62 10.61 29.15
N LEU A 126 24.24 10.53 27.87
CA LEU A 126 22.88 10.86 27.42
C LEU A 126 21.85 9.99 28.13
N THR A 127 20.80 10.61 28.64
CA THR A 127 19.57 9.97 29.12
C THR A 127 18.35 10.58 28.43
N GLY A 128 17.24 9.84 28.40
CA GLY A 128 16.00 10.27 27.77
C GLY A 128 16.10 10.32 26.24
N GLU A 129 15.46 11.33 25.67
CA GLU A 129 15.34 11.50 24.22
C GLU A 129 15.75 12.90 23.76
N ALA A 130 16.34 12.99 22.57
CA ALA A 130 16.63 14.25 21.91
C ALA A 130 16.53 14.12 20.38
N TYR A 131 16.01 15.16 19.75
CA TYR A 131 15.77 15.23 18.30
C TYR A 131 16.38 16.48 17.65
N PRO A 132 17.70 16.72 17.79
CA PRO A 132 18.28 17.94 17.25
C PRO A 132 18.21 17.96 15.72
N LEU A 133 17.67 19.05 15.20
CA LEU A 133 17.52 19.32 13.78
C LEU A 133 18.88 19.48 13.12
N LEU A 134 19.19 18.62 12.16
CA LEU A 134 20.39 18.68 11.33
C LEU A 134 20.20 19.63 10.15
N THR A 135 19.10 19.50 9.41
CA THR A 135 18.80 20.41 8.30
C THR A 135 17.33 20.34 7.88
N THR A 136 16.91 21.31 7.09
CA THR A 136 15.56 21.40 6.52
C THR A 136 15.64 21.35 5.00
N ILE A 137 14.90 20.43 4.39
CA ILE A 137 14.79 20.26 2.94
C ILE A 137 13.54 21.01 2.47
N ARG A 138 13.73 22.11 1.74
CA ARG A 138 12.67 22.92 1.11
C ARG A 138 13.15 23.52 -0.21
N PRO A 139 12.25 23.75 -1.18
CA PRO A 139 10.85 23.29 -1.20
C PRO A 139 10.78 21.78 -1.47
N LEU A 140 9.70 21.15 -1.03
CA LEU A 140 9.42 19.72 -1.25
C LEU A 140 8.01 19.56 -1.85
N ARG A 141 7.84 18.52 -2.67
CA ARG A 141 6.52 18.05 -3.12
C ARG A 141 6.07 16.86 -2.27
N PRO A 142 4.77 16.66 -2.05
CA PRO A 142 4.28 15.43 -1.46
C PRO A 142 4.72 14.20 -2.28
N GLY A 143 5.14 13.14 -1.59
CA GLY A 143 5.60 11.90 -2.21
C GLY A 143 6.32 10.98 -1.23
N ALA A 144 7.02 9.98 -1.76
CA ALA A 144 7.88 9.11 -0.98
C ALA A 144 9.35 9.58 -1.08
N TYR A 145 10.07 9.55 0.05
CA TYR A 145 11.48 9.93 0.11
C TYR A 145 12.28 8.89 0.90
N VAL A 146 13.43 8.52 0.38
CA VAL A 146 14.35 7.56 1.00
C VAL A 146 15.49 8.32 1.65
N LEU A 147 15.66 8.11 2.95
CA LEU A 147 16.86 8.47 3.71
C LEU A 147 17.80 7.27 3.70
N SER A 148 19.02 7.44 3.21
CA SER A 148 20.07 6.42 3.24
C SER A 148 21.41 7.00 3.68
N PHE A 149 22.19 6.23 4.43
CA PHE A 149 23.53 6.62 4.86
C PHE A 149 24.34 5.41 5.31
N THR A 150 25.65 5.57 5.47
CA THR A 150 26.53 4.57 6.06
C THR A 150 26.99 5.06 7.43
N GLY A 151 26.70 4.28 8.47
CA GLY A 151 26.96 4.62 9.86
C GLY A 151 27.88 3.61 10.54
N ARG A 152 28.64 4.07 11.54
CA ARG A 152 29.31 3.21 12.51
C ARG A 152 29.32 3.85 13.89
N THR A 153 29.60 3.03 14.89
CA THR A 153 29.69 3.43 16.29
C THR A 153 31.01 2.96 16.89
N GLN A 154 31.69 3.89 17.57
CA GLN A 154 32.87 3.64 18.40
C GLN A 154 32.48 3.81 19.87
N GLY A 155 32.90 2.86 20.71
CA GLY A 155 32.29 2.69 22.03
C GLY A 155 31.01 1.86 21.92
N ASN A 156 30.41 1.51 23.07
CA ASN A 156 29.25 0.63 23.09
C ASN A 156 28.05 1.32 23.75
N PRO A 157 27.39 2.28 23.07
CA PRO A 157 26.16 2.87 23.55
C PRO A 157 24.96 1.91 23.43
N ALA A 158 25.18 0.61 23.19
CA ALA A 158 24.17 -0.41 22.91
C ALA A 158 22.92 -0.28 23.80
N ARG A 159 21.80 -0.71 23.22
CA ARG A 159 20.44 -0.66 23.79
C ARG A 159 19.73 0.70 23.70
N GLY A 160 20.33 1.71 23.08
CA GLY A 160 19.62 2.92 22.67
C GLY A 160 19.22 2.87 21.18
N ASN A 161 18.12 3.53 20.81
CA ASN A 161 17.76 3.72 19.40
C ASN A 161 18.41 5.03 18.92
N PHE A 162 19.57 4.86 18.30
CA PHE A 162 20.36 5.96 17.73
C PHE A 162 20.39 5.86 16.21
N GLY A 163 20.23 7.00 15.56
CA GLY A 163 20.32 7.11 14.11
C GLY A 163 19.82 8.45 13.61
N LEU A 164 19.20 8.45 12.45
CA LEU A 164 18.63 9.65 11.82
C LEU A 164 17.12 9.49 11.64
N GLY A 165 16.41 10.61 11.72
CA GLY A 165 14.99 10.69 11.42
C GLY A 165 14.72 11.62 10.25
N LEU A 166 13.78 11.24 9.39
CA LEU A 166 13.17 12.13 8.40
C LEU A 166 11.76 12.44 8.88
N ALA A 167 11.41 13.71 9.02
CA ALA A 167 10.13 14.14 9.59
C ALA A 167 9.52 15.29 8.79
N ASP A 168 8.20 15.43 8.82
CA ASP A 168 7.52 16.61 8.32
C ASP A 168 8.03 17.88 9.06
N ASP A 169 8.34 18.93 8.30
CA ASP A 169 8.93 20.13 8.87
C ASP A 169 8.00 20.96 9.76
N ARG A 170 6.69 20.68 9.74
CA ARG A 170 5.70 21.24 10.67
C ARG A 170 5.85 20.66 12.08
N GLY A 171 6.59 19.56 12.22
CA GLY A 171 6.94 18.94 13.50
C GLY A 171 6.03 17.78 13.89
N TRP A 172 6.55 16.95 14.80
CA TRP A 172 5.91 15.72 15.26
C TRP A 172 4.54 15.98 15.91
N GLU A 173 4.46 16.91 16.87
CA GLU A 173 3.21 17.23 17.58
C GLU A 173 2.06 17.65 16.64
N ALA A 174 2.39 18.25 15.49
CA ALA A 174 1.41 18.74 14.54
C ALA A 174 0.92 17.65 13.57
N THR A 175 1.82 16.75 13.14
CA THR A 175 1.56 15.88 11.97
C THR A 175 1.69 14.40 12.26
N HIS A 176 2.46 14.03 13.29
CA HIS A 176 2.88 12.65 13.57
C HIS A 176 3.49 11.94 12.34
N SER A 177 4.04 12.72 11.39
CA SER A 177 4.61 12.21 10.15
C SER A 177 6.12 12.22 10.22
N ALA A 178 6.70 11.06 10.51
CA ALA A 178 8.14 10.84 10.55
C ALA A 178 8.47 9.37 10.33
N ASN A 179 9.67 9.12 9.81
CA ASN A 179 10.27 7.80 9.78
C ASN A 179 11.65 7.83 10.46
N ALA A 180 11.91 6.80 11.26
CA ALA A 180 13.15 6.62 11.99
C ALA A 180 14.03 5.59 11.28
N VAL A 181 15.32 5.91 11.14
CA VAL A 181 16.36 4.98 10.67
C VAL A 181 17.34 4.78 11.82
N ASP A 182 16.96 3.86 12.71
CA ASP A 182 17.65 3.54 13.96
C ASP A 182 18.58 2.31 13.81
N GLY A 183 19.28 1.96 14.89
CA GLY A 183 20.17 0.79 14.95
C GLY A 183 21.64 1.10 14.68
N VAL A 184 21.98 2.36 14.39
CA VAL A 184 23.37 2.80 14.15
C VAL A 184 24.24 2.56 15.40
N GLY A 185 23.64 2.72 16.59
CA GLY A 185 24.33 2.50 17.87
C GLY A 185 24.92 1.10 18.05
N ASP A 186 24.41 0.09 17.34
CA ASP A 186 24.88 -1.30 17.42
C ASP A 186 25.88 -1.66 16.30
N ALA A 187 26.11 -0.76 15.33
CA ALA A 187 27.01 -1.02 14.20
C ALA A 187 28.46 -0.69 14.53
N ALA A 188 29.24 -1.70 14.94
CA ALA A 188 30.68 -1.55 15.20
C ALA A 188 31.49 -1.23 13.93
N ASP A 189 31.04 -1.75 12.77
CA ASP A 189 31.62 -1.50 11.46
C ASP A 189 30.70 -0.64 10.59
N TRP A 190 31.28 -0.01 9.57
CA TRP A 190 30.52 0.77 8.58
C TRP A 190 29.41 -0.08 7.95
N THR A 191 28.17 0.26 8.28
CA THR A 191 26.97 -0.44 7.86
C THR A 191 26.04 0.53 7.16
N THR A 192 25.40 0.11 6.07
CA THR A 192 24.43 0.93 5.35
C THR A 192 23.05 0.81 5.98
N PHE A 193 22.43 1.96 6.23
CA PHE A 193 21.09 2.10 6.77
C PHE A 193 20.21 2.84 5.77
N SER A 194 18.94 2.46 5.73
CA SER A 194 17.97 3.09 4.86
C SER A 194 16.57 3.02 5.44
N GLY A 195 15.77 4.05 5.19
CA GLY A 195 14.34 4.05 5.48
C GLY A 195 13.59 5.02 4.58
N GLU A 196 12.29 4.80 4.44
CA GLU A 196 11.41 5.59 3.57
C GLU A 196 10.37 6.32 4.40
N LEU A 197 10.13 7.59 4.07
CA LEU A 197 9.00 8.37 4.55
C LEU A 197 8.06 8.66 3.39
N MET A 198 6.80 8.25 3.54
CA MET A 198 5.70 8.81 2.74
C MET A 198 5.20 10.07 3.42
N THR A 199 5.24 11.21 2.73
CA THR A 199 4.79 12.47 3.28
C THR A 199 3.28 12.60 3.24
N LEU A 200 2.72 13.46 4.09
CA LEU A 200 1.32 13.88 3.97
C LEU A 200 1.05 14.65 2.66
N PRO A 201 -0.19 14.67 2.14
CA PRO A 201 -0.55 15.34 0.89
C PRO A 201 -0.28 16.85 0.84
N ASP A 202 -0.13 17.50 1.99
CA ASP A 202 0.13 18.94 2.13
C ASP A 202 1.56 19.25 2.65
N CYS A 203 2.44 18.25 2.68
CA CYS A 203 3.82 18.42 3.11
C CYS A 203 4.61 19.28 2.11
N THR A 204 5.31 20.31 2.60
CA THR A 204 6.09 21.25 1.77
C THR A 204 7.58 21.25 2.10
N GLY A 205 8.01 20.45 3.08
CA GLY A 205 9.40 20.27 3.44
C GLY A 205 9.61 19.23 4.53
N LEU A 206 10.87 18.80 4.66
CA LEU A 206 11.29 17.77 5.60
C LEU A 206 12.37 18.27 6.53
N HIS A 207 12.34 17.81 7.77
CA HIS A 207 13.43 17.88 8.73
C HIS A 207 14.22 16.58 8.71
N LEU A 208 15.53 16.69 8.52
CA LEU A 208 16.46 15.65 8.91
C LEU A 208 16.90 15.93 10.34
N VAL A 209 16.71 14.98 11.25
CA VAL A 209 17.07 15.10 12.66
C VAL A 209 18.03 13.99 13.05
N TRP A 210 18.86 14.22 14.06
CA TRP A 210 19.33 13.10 14.86
C TRP A 210 18.14 12.48 15.59
N ARG A 211 18.09 11.16 15.66
CA ARG A 211 17.14 10.43 16.49
C ARG A 211 17.91 9.79 17.64
N LEU A 212 17.80 10.38 18.82
CA LEU A 212 18.54 9.95 20.01
C LEU A 212 17.57 9.47 21.08
N VAL A 213 17.50 8.16 21.30
CA VAL A 213 16.64 7.55 22.33
C VAL A 213 17.51 6.66 23.20
N ALA A 214 17.96 7.18 24.33
CA ALA A 214 18.90 6.51 25.25
C ALA A 214 18.20 5.68 26.35
N GLY A 215 16.95 6.03 26.67
CA GLY A 215 16.25 5.51 27.85
C GLY A 215 16.79 6.12 29.16
N ASP A 216 16.53 5.47 30.28
CA ASP A 216 16.87 6.02 31.61
C ASP A 216 18.35 5.84 32.00
N GLU A 217 19.04 4.88 31.41
CA GLU A 217 20.45 4.61 31.68
C GLU A 217 21.36 5.53 30.85
N PRO A 218 22.39 6.17 31.45
CA PRO A 218 23.32 7.01 30.72
C PRO A 218 24.05 6.25 29.60
N ARG A 219 23.99 6.77 28.37
CA ARG A 219 24.68 6.22 27.20
C ARG A 219 25.83 7.11 26.76
N SER A 220 26.96 6.49 26.44
CA SER A 220 28.15 7.18 25.92
C SER A 220 28.75 6.40 24.77
N GLY A 221 29.34 7.10 23.82
CA GLY A 221 29.86 6.53 22.59
C GLY A 221 29.95 7.59 21.51
N ARG A 222 30.45 7.20 20.35
CA ARG A 222 30.68 8.09 19.22
C ARG A 222 30.10 7.47 17.97
N ILE A 223 29.15 8.16 17.34
CA ILE A 223 28.53 7.75 16.09
C ILE A 223 29.11 8.59 14.96
N GLU A 224 29.44 7.94 13.85
CA GLU A 224 29.86 8.60 12.61
C GLU A 224 28.95 8.19 11.47
N ILE A 225 28.57 9.16 10.64
CA ILE A 225 27.72 8.99 9.48
C ILE A 225 28.38 9.61 8.26
N ARG A 226 28.41 8.85 7.16
CA ARG A 226 28.87 9.26 5.85
C ARG A 226 27.90 8.84 4.76
N GLU A 227 28.16 9.30 3.53
CA GLU A 227 27.35 8.97 2.34
C GLU A 227 25.85 9.27 2.53
N LEU A 228 25.55 10.30 3.33
CA LEU A 228 24.19 10.68 3.67
C LEU A 228 23.46 11.24 2.46
N ARG A 229 22.28 10.67 2.19
CA ARG A 229 21.42 11.01 1.06
C ARG A 229 19.97 11.01 1.48
N VAL A 230 19.24 12.00 0.98
CA VAL A 230 17.77 11.94 0.86
C VAL A 230 17.43 12.04 -0.61
N SER A 231 16.70 11.07 -1.14
CA SER A 231 16.29 11.03 -2.55
C SER A 231 14.79 10.77 -2.66
N PRO A 232 14.12 11.25 -3.71
CA PRO A 232 12.75 10.81 -4.02
C PRO A 232 12.71 9.29 -4.25
N ALA A 233 11.58 8.67 -3.92
CA ALA A 233 11.22 7.32 -4.37
C ALA A 233 10.15 7.41 -5.46
N PRO A 234 10.23 6.54 -6.49
CA PRO A 234 9.21 6.50 -7.52
C PRO A 234 7.87 6.01 -6.96
N SER A 235 6.77 6.60 -7.45
CA SER A 235 5.42 6.09 -7.22
C SER A 235 5.10 4.96 -8.19
N PHE A 236 4.11 4.15 -7.82
CA PHE A 236 3.51 3.23 -8.78
C PHE A 236 2.67 3.99 -9.82
N PRO A 237 2.39 3.38 -10.97
CA PRO A 237 1.39 3.89 -11.89
C PRO A 237 0.00 3.81 -11.26
N ALA A 238 -0.90 4.76 -11.58
CA ALA A 238 -2.31 4.71 -11.20
C ALA A 238 -2.93 3.35 -11.56
N TYR A 239 -3.72 2.76 -10.67
CA TYR A 239 -4.24 1.42 -10.87
C TYR A 239 -5.49 1.43 -11.75
N ALA A 240 -5.66 0.41 -12.60
CA ALA A 240 -6.87 0.27 -13.40
C ALA A 240 -8.11 0.21 -12.50
N ALA A 241 -9.14 1.01 -12.80
CA ALA A 241 -10.43 0.98 -12.10
C ALA A 241 -11.16 -0.33 -12.35
N VAL A 242 -11.08 -0.83 -13.58
CA VAL A 242 -11.67 -2.11 -13.99
C VAL A 242 -10.57 -3.16 -14.09
N THR A 243 -10.82 -4.33 -13.50
CA THR A 243 -9.97 -5.50 -13.66
C THR A 243 -10.85 -6.73 -13.81
N SER A 244 -10.39 -7.71 -14.60
CA SER A 244 -11.17 -8.91 -14.88
C SER A 244 -10.35 -10.19 -14.75
N ALA A 245 -11.07 -11.31 -14.67
CA ALA A 245 -10.54 -12.65 -14.83
C ALA A 245 -11.57 -13.48 -15.60
N ALA A 246 -11.12 -14.30 -16.54
CA ALA A 246 -11.99 -15.16 -17.33
C ALA A 246 -11.55 -16.62 -17.25
N SER A 247 -12.51 -17.52 -17.38
CA SER A 247 -12.26 -18.96 -17.38
C SER A 247 -13.33 -19.71 -18.15
N LEU A 248 -13.00 -20.87 -18.70
CA LEU A 248 -13.90 -21.73 -19.45
C LEU A 248 -14.24 -22.96 -18.63
N ALA A 249 -15.51 -23.38 -18.66
CA ALA A 249 -15.93 -24.67 -18.13
C ALA A 249 -15.26 -25.83 -18.90
N ALA A 250 -15.02 -26.96 -18.24
CA ALA A 250 -14.43 -28.14 -18.88
C ALA A 250 -15.17 -28.66 -20.14
N ASP A 251 -16.48 -28.41 -20.27
CA ASP A 251 -17.27 -28.80 -21.45
C ASP A 251 -17.18 -27.80 -22.62
N GLY A 252 -16.52 -26.66 -22.41
CA GLY A 252 -16.40 -25.56 -23.36
C GLY A 252 -17.73 -24.85 -23.68
N ARG A 253 -18.80 -25.07 -22.92
CA ARG A 253 -20.13 -24.50 -23.19
C ARG A 253 -20.39 -23.20 -22.44
N THR A 254 -19.70 -22.99 -21.32
CA THR A 254 -19.84 -21.79 -20.48
C THR A 254 -18.50 -21.09 -20.34
N LEU A 255 -18.45 -19.83 -20.76
CA LEU A 255 -17.37 -18.90 -20.45
C LEU A 255 -17.77 -18.06 -19.25
N TYR A 256 -16.94 -18.05 -18.22
CA TYR A 256 -17.11 -17.22 -17.03
C TYR A 256 -16.24 -15.98 -17.15
N LEU A 257 -16.82 -14.83 -16.82
CA LEU A 257 -16.14 -13.55 -16.72
C LEU A 257 -16.43 -12.93 -15.36
N ILE A 258 -15.39 -12.67 -14.58
CA ILE A 258 -15.45 -11.87 -13.35
C ILE A 258 -14.92 -10.48 -13.67
N VAL A 259 -15.68 -9.45 -13.33
CA VAL A 259 -15.31 -8.04 -13.48
C VAL A 259 -15.39 -7.35 -12.13
N PHE A 260 -14.33 -6.64 -11.75
CA PHE A 260 -14.33 -5.72 -10.63
C PHE A 260 -14.38 -4.29 -11.14
N ASN A 261 -15.34 -3.50 -10.67
CA ASN A 261 -15.27 -2.04 -10.71
C ASN A 261 -14.82 -1.53 -9.34
N LYS A 262 -13.55 -1.12 -9.27
CA LYS A 262 -12.91 -0.59 -8.06
C LYS A 262 -13.13 0.91 -7.87
N HIS A 263 -13.84 1.58 -8.78
CA HIS A 263 -14.17 2.99 -8.58
C HIS A 263 -15.10 3.14 -7.37
N HIS A 264 -14.71 4.05 -6.48
CA HIS A 264 -15.41 4.26 -5.21
C HIS A 264 -16.77 4.95 -5.32
N ALA A 265 -17.21 5.37 -6.51
CA ALA A 265 -18.38 6.25 -6.68
C ALA A 265 -19.02 6.16 -8.08
N ALA A 266 -18.22 6.03 -9.14
CA ALA A 266 -18.73 5.97 -10.49
C ALA A 266 -19.03 4.53 -10.93
N ASP A 267 -20.20 4.35 -11.51
CA ASP A 267 -20.49 3.20 -12.35
C ASP A 267 -19.66 3.32 -13.63
N ILE A 268 -19.19 2.19 -14.17
CA ILE A 268 -18.38 2.16 -15.38
C ILE A 268 -19.12 1.37 -16.44
N GLU A 269 -19.49 2.04 -17.52
CA GLU A 269 -19.95 1.40 -18.75
C GLU A 269 -18.74 0.83 -19.49
N ALA A 270 -18.83 -0.45 -19.88
CA ALA A 270 -17.80 -1.11 -20.66
C ALA A 270 -18.40 -2.02 -21.73
N GLU A 271 -17.67 -2.14 -22.83
CA GLU A 271 -17.90 -3.13 -23.87
C GLU A 271 -17.18 -4.44 -23.48
N VAL A 272 -17.92 -5.54 -23.52
CA VAL A 272 -17.39 -6.89 -23.38
C VAL A 272 -17.34 -7.49 -24.77
N ALA A 273 -16.16 -7.53 -25.36
CA ALA A 273 -15.90 -8.22 -26.62
C ALA A 273 -15.39 -9.64 -26.35
N VAL A 274 -15.89 -10.61 -27.13
CA VAL A 274 -15.58 -12.03 -26.97
C VAL A 274 -15.12 -12.59 -28.31
N GLU A 275 -13.87 -13.06 -28.35
CA GLU A 275 -13.28 -13.65 -29.55
C GLU A 275 -13.29 -15.18 -29.47
N GLY A 276 -13.64 -15.84 -30.59
CA GLY A 276 -13.58 -17.31 -30.69
C GLY A 276 -14.61 -18.08 -29.87
N PHE A 277 -15.56 -17.39 -29.22
CA PHE A 277 -16.65 -18.00 -28.46
C PHE A 277 -17.97 -17.29 -28.83
N PRO A 278 -18.75 -17.81 -29.81
CA PRO A 278 -19.97 -17.16 -30.24
C PRO A 278 -21.00 -17.19 -29.10
N VAL A 279 -21.32 -16.03 -28.54
CA VAL A 279 -22.20 -15.90 -27.38
C VAL A 279 -23.67 -16.00 -27.82
N ALA A 280 -24.43 -16.87 -27.18
CA ALA A 280 -25.88 -16.99 -27.39
C ALA A 280 -26.69 -16.26 -26.31
N ALA A 281 -26.23 -16.32 -25.06
CA ALA A 281 -26.90 -15.72 -23.92
C ALA A 281 -25.87 -15.40 -22.83
N ALA A 282 -26.19 -14.44 -21.97
CA ALA A 282 -25.39 -14.17 -20.78
C ALA A 282 -26.28 -13.90 -19.55
N ARG A 283 -25.78 -14.29 -18.37
CA ARG A 283 -26.43 -14.03 -17.07
C ARG A 283 -25.42 -13.41 -16.10
N ALA A 284 -25.88 -12.49 -15.26
CA ALA A 284 -25.02 -11.74 -14.36
C ALA A 284 -25.44 -11.87 -12.88
N TRP A 285 -24.42 -11.89 -12.02
CA TRP A 285 -24.53 -11.81 -10.57
C TRP A 285 -23.63 -10.68 -10.08
N THR A 286 -24.19 -9.73 -9.33
CA THR A 286 -23.44 -8.54 -8.89
C THR A 286 -23.50 -8.40 -7.39
N VAL A 287 -22.34 -8.24 -6.76
CA VAL A 287 -22.19 -7.85 -5.36
C VAL A 287 -21.70 -6.41 -5.30
N THR A 288 -22.37 -5.58 -4.52
CA THR A 288 -21.94 -4.19 -4.23
C THR A 288 -22.52 -3.73 -2.88
N GLY A 289 -22.16 -2.51 -2.48
CA GLY A 289 -22.63 -1.83 -1.27
C GLY A 289 -22.67 -0.31 -1.44
N PRO A 290 -23.32 0.41 -0.50
CA PRO A 290 -23.56 1.85 -0.61
C PRO A 290 -22.29 2.71 -0.50
N SER A 291 -21.23 2.24 0.17
CA SER A 291 -20.01 3.01 0.47
C SER A 291 -18.80 2.09 0.68
N LEU A 292 -17.59 2.68 0.80
CA LEU A 292 -16.34 1.94 1.07
C LEU A 292 -16.27 1.37 2.49
N ASP A 293 -16.95 2.00 3.44
CA ASP A 293 -17.03 1.59 4.85
C ASP A 293 -18.26 0.72 5.16
N ALA A 294 -19.03 0.35 4.14
CA ALA A 294 -20.20 -0.51 4.30
C ALA A 294 -19.82 -1.91 4.79
N LEU A 295 -20.49 -2.37 5.84
CA LEU A 295 -20.24 -3.66 6.50
C LEU A 295 -21.55 -4.36 6.85
N ASN A 296 -21.47 -5.67 7.13
CA ASN A 296 -22.64 -6.48 7.49
C ASN A 296 -22.76 -6.77 9.00
N LEU A 297 -22.25 -5.87 9.84
CA LEU A 297 -22.19 -6.07 11.30
C LEU A 297 -23.54 -5.94 11.99
N GLU A 298 -24.33 -4.95 11.59
CA GLU A 298 -25.64 -4.66 12.18
C GLU A 298 -26.75 -4.94 11.18
N GLU A 299 -26.58 -4.48 9.95
CA GLU A 299 -27.48 -4.67 8.81
C GLU A 299 -26.72 -5.22 7.61
N GLU A 300 -27.38 -5.92 6.70
CA GLU A 300 -26.75 -6.46 5.50
C GLU A 300 -26.65 -5.40 4.38
N GLN A 301 -25.63 -4.56 4.47
CA GLN A 301 -25.38 -3.45 3.54
C GLN A 301 -24.68 -3.90 2.25
N VAL A 302 -23.80 -4.90 2.33
CA VAL A 302 -23.08 -5.46 1.18
C VAL A 302 -23.63 -6.85 0.90
N ARG A 303 -24.18 -7.04 -0.30
CA ARG A 303 -24.80 -8.30 -0.71
C ARG A 303 -24.83 -8.41 -2.22
N GLU A 304 -25.28 -9.57 -2.68
CA GLU A 304 -25.67 -9.78 -4.06
C GLU A 304 -26.96 -8.99 -4.36
N VAL A 305 -26.89 -8.03 -5.28
CA VAL A 305 -27.99 -7.17 -5.71
C VAL A 305 -28.62 -7.64 -7.03
N GLU A 306 -27.86 -8.38 -7.83
CA GLU A 306 -28.34 -9.07 -9.03
C GLU A 306 -28.01 -10.56 -8.90
N SER A 307 -28.98 -11.43 -9.21
CA SER A 307 -28.82 -12.88 -9.08
C SER A 307 -29.31 -13.59 -10.34
N GLY A 308 -28.37 -13.94 -11.22
CA GLY A 308 -28.63 -14.65 -12.47
C GLY A 308 -29.56 -13.88 -13.41
N VAL A 309 -29.45 -12.55 -13.43
CA VAL A 309 -30.24 -11.66 -14.29
C VAL A 309 -29.74 -11.79 -15.73
N GLU A 310 -30.64 -11.88 -16.69
CA GLU A 310 -30.28 -11.91 -18.12
C GLU A 310 -29.62 -10.59 -18.52
N VAL A 311 -28.53 -10.70 -19.28
CA VAL A 311 -27.85 -9.53 -19.85
C VAL A 311 -28.57 -9.13 -21.13
N GLU A 312 -29.00 -7.88 -21.20
CA GLU A 312 -29.65 -7.33 -22.38
C GLU A 312 -28.64 -7.06 -23.51
N GLY A 313 -29.10 -7.10 -24.76
CA GLY A 313 -28.29 -6.70 -25.91
C GLY A 313 -27.12 -7.64 -26.24
N VAL A 314 -27.17 -8.90 -25.80
CA VAL A 314 -26.16 -9.93 -26.11
C VAL A 314 -26.18 -10.24 -27.61
N GLY A 315 -25.04 -10.02 -28.27
CA GLY A 315 -24.74 -10.47 -29.61
C GLY A 315 -23.67 -11.57 -29.60
N ALA A 316 -23.43 -12.18 -30.76
CA ALA A 316 -22.48 -13.29 -30.91
C ALA A 316 -21.06 -12.92 -30.48
N ASP A 317 -20.66 -11.65 -30.64
CA ASP A 317 -19.31 -11.17 -30.38
C ASP A 317 -19.19 -10.40 -29.05
N GLY A 318 -20.28 -10.25 -28.27
CA GLY A 318 -20.23 -9.47 -27.04
C GLY A 318 -21.50 -8.70 -26.68
N PHE A 319 -21.34 -7.76 -25.74
CA PHE A 319 -22.40 -6.85 -25.26
C PHE A 319 -21.80 -5.62 -24.56
N CYS A 320 -22.61 -4.60 -24.32
CA CYS A 320 -22.27 -3.48 -23.44
C CYS A 320 -22.95 -3.66 -22.08
N ARG A 321 -22.24 -3.33 -20.99
CA ARG A 321 -22.81 -3.38 -19.64
C ARG A 321 -22.23 -2.29 -18.76
N THR A 322 -23.09 -1.72 -17.91
CA THR A 322 -22.67 -0.86 -16.81
C THR A 322 -22.38 -1.69 -15.57
N PHE A 323 -21.16 -1.56 -15.04
CA PHE A 323 -20.71 -2.19 -13.80
C PHE A 323 -20.83 -1.18 -12.65
N PRO A 324 -21.65 -1.46 -11.62
CA PRO A 324 -21.86 -0.52 -10.52
C PRO A 324 -20.55 -0.15 -9.80
N ALA A 325 -20.47 1.02 -9.18
CA ALA A 325 -19.36 1.38 -8.32
C ALA A 325 -19.14 0.33 -7.22
N ARG A 326 -17.86 0.12 -6.84
CA ARG A 326 -17.47 -0.78 -5.72
C ARG A 326 -18.03 -2.19 -5.85
N SER A 327 -18.06 -2.73 -7.07
CA SER A 327 -18.73 -3.99 -7.36
C SER A 327 -17.79 -5.08 -7.83
N MET A 328 -18.25 -6.31 -7.63
CA MET A 328 -17.81 -7.46 -8.40
C MET A 328 -19.02 -8.04 -9.11
N THR A 329 -18.93 -8.20 -10.42
CA THR A 329 -19.94 -8.84 -11.25
C THR A 329 -19.35 -10.11 -11.85
N ALA A 330 -19.98 -11.25 -11.57
CA ALA A 330 -19.74 -12.50 -12.27
C ALA A 330 -20.74 -12.64 -13.42
N ILE A 331 -20.27 -13.08 -14.59
CA ILE A 331 -21.06 -13.25 -15.80
C ILE A 331 -20.81 -14.64 -16.35
N GLU A 332 -21.88 -15.38 -16.61
CA GLU A 332 -21.85 -16.63 -17.36
C GLU A 332 -22.31 -16.36 -18.78
N LEU A 333 -21.47 -16.66 -19.76
CA LEU A 333 -21.79 -16.60 -21.18
C LEU A 333 -21.96 -18.02 -21.71
N THR A 334 -23.09 -18.29 -22.36
CA THR A 334 -23.37 -19.59 -22.99
C THR A 334 -23.04 -19.53 -24.47
N ARG A 335 -22.34 -20.56 -24.97
CA ARG A 335 -22.00 -20.67 -26.39
C ARG A 335 -23.23 -20.97 -27.25
N ALA A 336 -23.33 -20.35 -28.42
CA ALA A 336 -24.22 -20.78 -29.48
C ALA A 336 -23.88 -22.21 -29.95
N ASP A 337 -24.90 -22.94 -30.38
CA ASP A 337 -24.72 -24.24 -31.06
C ASP A 337 -24.15 -24.06 -32.47
#